data_AF-A0A9P9X8I1-F1
#
_entry.id   AF-A0A9P9X8I1-F1
#
_cell.length_a   1.000
_cell.length_b   1.000
_cell.length_c   1.000
_cell.angle_alpha   90.00
_cell.angle_beta   90.00
_cell.angle_gamma   90.00
#
_symmetry.space_group_name_H-M   'P 1'
#
loop_
_entity.id
_entity.type
_entity.pdbx_description
1 polymer ?
#
loop_
_entity_poly.entity_id
_entity_poly.type
_entity_poly.pdbx_seq_one_letter_code
_entity_poly.pdbx_strand_id
1 'polypeptide(L)'
;MANAAYSINILSSFLSNEEIRDVNGLNQFFRSLPDPAAPSKVEEHQATDVIVFCASSVLSLADVVFSAVTTNGLSSKEQISKYTDATGRNTVLVLCGGIGHSTPFLYEAISNHPVYGVLADEVQGKAESRVLQLIAERWYGVQTHDVGTVEATIQPNDTNKFLVVVEDRSTNCGGNAAESKRVLEACGVYCPRSIVIVQDPTMSRRTVATFQRAYDGESDVLPQMKSWPTFTPKVKFIDNSKGLVDKDVMAQLVFDDEGCAHKTSGGMWSIRRFVDLLMGEIPRLRDDGEGYGPKGKDFVVHVDIPESVDAAWAMLYSLVGKQSRS
;
A
#
# COMPACT_ATOMS: atom_id res chain seq x y z
N MET A 1 7.42 -19.56 -23.34
CA MET A 1 7.88 -18.20 -22.97
C MET A 1 6.69 -17.25 -22.79
N ALA A 2 5.82 -17.00 -23.78
CA ALA A 2 4.58 -16.20 -23.62
C ALA A 2 3.74 -16.54 -22.35
N ASN A 3 3.71 -17.82 -21.95
CA ASN A 3 3.04 -18.26 -20.73
C ASN A 3 3.59 -17.62 -19.43
N ALA A 4 4.88 -17.24 -19.36
CA ALA A 4 5.46 -16.64 -18.16
C ALA A 4 4.98 -15.21 -17.90
N ALA A 5 5.01 -14.34 -18.91
CA ALA A 5 4.43 -12.99 -18.79
C ALA A 5 2.94 -13.07 -18.45
N TYR A 6 2.21 -13.97 -19.09
CA TYR A 6 0.78 -14.19 -18.80
C TYR A 6 0.55 -14.59 -17.34
N SER A 7 1.28 -15.59 -16.83
CA SER A 7 1.15 -16.01 -15.43
C SER A 7 1.61 -14.94 -14.44
N ILE A 8 2.69 -14.21 -14.73
CA ILE A 8 3.12 -13.07 -13.90
C ILE A 8 2.03 -12.02 -13.83
N ASN A 9 1.39 -11.69 -14.96
CA ASN A 9 0.30 -10.72 -15.00
C ASN A 9 -0.96 -11.20 -14.25
N ILE A 10 -1.26 -12.50 -14.27
CA ILE A 10 -2.33 -13.08 -13.43
C ILE A 10 -2.01 -12.89 -11.95
N LEU A 11 -0.81 -13.29 -11.51
CA LEU A 11 -0.41 -13.17 -10.10
C LEU A 11 -0.36 -11.71 -9.65
N SER A 12 0.20 -10.83 -10.48
CA SER A 12 0.25 -9.39 -10.24
C SER A 12 -1.14 -8.80 -10.07
N SER A 13 -2.06 -9.06 -11.00
CA SER A 13 -3.44 -8.58 -10.91
C SER A 13 -4.17 -9.12 -9.68
N PHE A 14 -3.96 -10.38 -9.32
CA PHE A 14 -4.52 -10.97 -8.11
C PHE A 14 -3.98 -10.25 -6.87
N LEU A 15 -2.66 -10.11 -6.73
CA LEU A 15 -2.01 -9.54 -5.55
C LEU A 15 -2.24 -8.04 -5.39
N SER A 16 -2.27 -7.27 -6.49
CA SER A 16 -2.59 -5.84 -6.47
C SER A 16 -3.94 -5.55 -5.82
N ASN A 17 -4.93 -6.43 -6.05
CA ASN A 17 -6.30 -6.25 -5.55
C ASN A 17 -6.81 -4.82 -5.79
N GLU A 18 -6.61 -4.27 -6.99
CA GLU A 18 -6.90 -2.86 -7.26
C GLU A 18 -8.42 -2.60 -7.26
N GLU A 19 -8.95 -2.09 -6.14
CA GLU A 19 -10.36 -1.71 -6.00
C GLU A 19 -10.58 -0.22 -6.26
N ILE A 20 -9.57 0.60 -5.96
CA ILE A 20 -9.50 2.02 -6.32
C ILE A 20 -8.37 2.18 -7.32
N ARG A 21 -8.68 2.73 -8.50
CA ARG A 21 -7.72 2.89 -9.61
C ARG A 21 -6.92 4.17 -9.52
N ASP A 22 -7.60 5.26 -9.17
CA ASP A 22 -7.04 6.61 -9.19
C ASP A 22 -7.73 7.50 -8.13
N VAL A 23 -7.33 8.78 -8.09
CA VAL A 23 -7.89 9.76 -7.15
C VAL A 23 -9.40 10.00 -7.40
N ASN A 24 -9.88 9.86 -8.63
CA ASN A 24 -11.32 9.96 -8.91
C ASN A 24 -12.09 8.79 -8.31
N GLY A 25 -11.54 7.58 -8.41
CA GLY A 25 -12.07 6.39 -7.74
C GLY A 25 -12.07 6.53 -6.22
N LEU A 26 -11.01 7.13 -5.65
CA LEU A 26 -10.96 7.43 -4.21
C LEU A 26 -12.09 8.38 -3.80
N ASN A 27 -12.30 9.45 -4.57
CA ASN A 27 -13.39 10.40 -4.33
C ASN A 27 -14.77 9.77 -4.48
N GLN A 28 -14.95 8.91 -5.48
CA GLN A 28 -16.20 8.19 -5.67
C GLN A 28 -16.47 7.27 -4.47
N PHE A 29 -15.45 6.59 -3.96
CA PHE A 29 -15.58 5.79 -2.75
C PHE A 29 -15.98 6.64 -1.54
N PHE A 30 -15.29 7.75 -1.27
CA PHE A 30 -15.66 8.64 -0.16
C PHE A 30 -17.08 9.21 -0.29
N ARG A 31 -17.54 9.56 -1.49
CA ARG A 31 -18.92 10.01 -1.74
C ARG A 31 -19.98 8.91 -1.58
N SER A 32 -19.59 7.64 -1.72
CA SER A 32 -20.50 6.51 -1.56
C SER A 32 -20.76 6.13 -0.09
N LEU A 33 -19.91 6.59 0.82
CA LEU A 33 -20.08 6.36 2.25
C LEU A 33 -21.25 7.20 2.80
N PRO A 34 -21.91 6.77 3.88
CA PRO A 34 -23.03 7.51 4.48
C PRO A 34 -22.70 8.98 4.75
N ASP A 35 -23.72 9.83 4.77
CA ASP A 35 -23.54 11.26 5.07
C ASP A 35 -22.93 11.42 6.48
N PRO A 36 -21.78 12.11 6.64
CA PRO A 36 -21.20 12.42 7.94
C PRO A 36 -22.15 13.16 8.89
N ALA A 37 -23.11 13.92 8.34
CA ALA A 37 -24.10 14.69 9.10
C ALA A 37 -25.40 13.92 9.40
N ALA A 38 -25.54 12.67 8.91
CA ALA A 38 -26.69 11.85 9.26
C ALA A 38 -26.61 11.45 10.75
N PRO A 39 -27.71 11.58 11.53
CA PRO A 39 -27.71 11.21 12.93
C PRO A 39 -27.41 9.71 13.08
N SER A 40 -26.22 9.38 13.59
CA SER A 40 -25.89 8.01 14.00
C SER A 40 -26.52 7.73 15.36
N LYS A 41 -26.97 6.49 15.59
CA LYS A 41 -27.54 6.07 16.89
C LYS A 41 -26.49 5.91 18.00
N VAL A 42 -25.22 6.22 17.73
CA VAL A 42 -24.08 6.00 18.62
C VAL A 42 -23.40 7.36 18.83
N GLU A 43 -23.88 8.10 19.83
CA GLU A 43 -23.64 9.54 20.06
C GLU A 43 -22.22 9.96 20.49
N GLU A 44 -21.17 9.13 20.37
CA GLU A 44 -19.86 9.50 20.96
C GLU A 44 -18.73 9.74 19.96
N HIS A 45 -18.81 9.28 18.71
CA HIS A 45 -17.65 9.29 17.81
C HIS A 45 -17.99 9.86 16.43
N GLN A 46 -17.22 10.86 15.99
CA GLN A 46 -17.41 11.49 14.70
C GLN A 46 -16.99 10.60 13.53
N ALA A 47 -17.70 10.74 12.41
CA ALA A 47 -17.42 10.09 11.14
C ALA A 47 -16.00 10.43 10.63
N THR A 48 -15.08 9.48 10.74
CA THR A 48 -13.70 9.61 10.27
C THR A 48 -13.38 8.54 9.22
N ASP A 49 -12.83 8.98 8.09
CA ASP A 49 -12.34 8.12 7.02
C ASP A 49 -10.80 8.07 7.06
N VAL A 50 -10.20 6.92 6.79
CA VAL A 50 -8.76 6.71 6.98
C VAL A 50 -8.11 6.29 5.66
N ILE A 51 -6.90 6.80 5.43
CA ILE A 51 -5.97 6.27 4.44
C ILE A 51 -4.75 5.76 5.21
N VAL A 52 -4.40 4.48 5.06
CA VAL A 52 -3.13 3.95 5.56
C VAL A 52 -2.18 3.79 4.38
N PHE A 53 -1.09 4.55 4.39
CA PHE A 53 -0.03 4.45 3.41
C PHE A 53 1.15 3.68 3.99
N CYS A 54 1.22 2.40 3.64
CA CYS A 54 2.35 1.54 3.98
C CYS A 54 3.56 1.87 3.12
N ALA A 55 4.69 2.11 3.76
CA ALA A 55 5.94 2.40 3.08
C ALA A 55 6.41 1.22 2.21
N SER A 56 6.98 1.57 1.06
CA SER A 56 7.46 0.62 0.05
C SER A 56 8.63 1.24 -0.71
N SER A 57 9.52 0.38 -1.22
CA SER A 57 10.58 0.77 -2.16
C SER A 57 10.05 1.25 -3.51
N VAL A 58 8.74 1.10 -3.79
CA VAL A 58 8.10 1.63 -4.99
C VAL A 58 7.72 3.09 -4.79
N LEU A 59 8.69 3.97 -5.01
CA LEU A 59 8.58 5.39 -4.64
C LEU A 59 7.49 6.16 -5.40
N SER A 60 7.05 5.67 -6.57
CA SER A 60 5.93 6.29 -7.31
C SER A 60 4.60 6.26 -6.55
N LEU A 61 4.44 5.36 -5.56
CA LEU A 61 3.26 5.38 -4.69
C LEU A 61 3.22 6.67 -3.87
N ALA A 62 4.37 7.13 -3.37
CA ALA A 62 4.47 8.37 -2.61
C ALA A 62 4.05 9.57 -3.47
N ASP A 63 4.49 9.59 -4.73
CA ASP A 63 4.12 10.66 -5.65
C ASP A 63 2.60 10.75 -5.85
N VAL A 64 1.94 9.60 -6.06
CA VAL A 64 0.48 9.53 -6.24
C VAL A 64 -0.26 9.93 -4.97
N VAL A 65 0.08 9.33 -3.84
CA VAL A 65 -0.63 9.56 -2.56
C VAL A 65 -0.45 10.99 -2.11
N PHE A 66 0.79 11.49 -2.07
CA PHE A 66 1.05 12.85 -1.60
C PHE A 66 0.48 13.89 -2.54
N SER A 67 0.60 13.72 -3.87
CA SER A 67 -0.08 14.64 -4.81
C SER A 67 -1.60 14.66 -4.62
N ALA A 68 -2.21 13.53 -4.25
CA ALA A 68 -3.65 13.46 -3.99
C ALA A 68 -4.07 14.18 -2.71
N VAL A 69 -3.18 14.37 -1.74
CA VAL A 69 -3.47 15.04 -0.47
C VAL A 69 -2.83 16.42 -0.32
N THR A 70 -1.95 16.83 -1.25
CA THR A 70 -1.30 18.14 -1.22
C THR A 70 -2.29 19.29 -1.38
N THR A 71 -2.15 20.27 -0.50
CA THR A 71 -2.88 21.54 -0.48
C THR A 71 -1.95 22.66 -0.96
N ASN A 72 -1.69 22.79 -2.26
CA ASN A 72 -0.82 23.87 -2.76
C ASN A 72 -1.43 25.26 -2.45
N GLY A 73 -0.96 25.91 -1.38
CA GLY A 73 -1.21 27.33 -1.10
C GLY A 73 -2.46 27.69 -0.29
N LEU A 74 -3.12 26.75 0.39
CA LEU A 74 -4.21 27.05 1.32
C LEU A 74 -3.65 27.29 2.73
N SER A 75 -4.18 28.31 3.42
CA SER A 75 -3.78 28.63 4.79
C SER A 75 -4.12 27.47 5.74
N SER A 76 -3.40 27.34 6.85
CA SER A 76 -3.50 26.27 7.85
C SER A 76 -4.90 26.03 8.47
N LYS A 77 -5.89 26.86 8.14
CA LYS A 77 -7.29 26.68 8.56
C LYS A 77 -8.19 26.00 7.52
N GLU A 78 -7.72 25.80 6.29
CA GLU A 78 -8.47 25.20 5.19
C GLU A 78 -7.64 24.09 4.54
N GLN A 79 -7.35 23.02 5.29
CA GLN A 79 -6.66 21.83 4.78
C GLN A 79 -7.62 20.92 3.99
N ILE A 80 -8.33 21.48 3.01
CA ILE A 80 -9.08 20.66 2.05
C ILE A 80 -8.15 20.41 0.88
N SER A 81 -7.74 19.14 0.69
CA SER A 81 -7.03 18.71 -0.50
C SER A 81 -7.74 19.20 -1.76
N LYS A 82 -6.99 19.73 -2.73
CA LYS A 82 -7.53 20.12 -4.04
C LYS A 82 -8.14 18.92 -4.79
N TYR A 83 -7.70 17.70 -4.46
CA TYR A 83 -7.98 16.50 -5.24
C TYR A 83 -8.76 15.43 -4.49
N THR A 84 -8.81 15.44 -3.16
CA THR A 84 -9.65 14.52 -2.38
C THR A 84 -10.89 15.22 -1.80
N ASP A 85 -12.05 14.59 -1.96
CA ASP A 85 -13.32 15.10 -1.45
C ASP A 85 -13.45 14.84 0.05
N ALA A 86 -12.73 15.65 0.83
CA ALA A 86 -12.77 15.65 2.29
C ALA A 86 -13.89 16.56 2.84
N THR A 87 -14.82 17.01 2.00
CA THR A 87 -15.89 17.92 2.43
C THR A 87 -16.85 17.20 3.36
N GLY A 88 -17.13 17.81 4.51
CA GLY A 88 -17.99 17.31 5.57
C GLY A 88 -17.39 16.20 6.44
N ARG A 89 -16.13 15.78 6.23
CA ARG A 89 -15.55 14.60 6.91
C ARG A 89 -14.19 14.89 7.51
N ASN A 90 -13.88 14.24 8.64
CA ASN A 90 -12.50 14.16 9.11
C ASN A 90 -11.80 13.03 8.38
N THR A 91 -10.54 13.25 8.02
CA THR A 91 -9.70 12.27 7.33
C THR A 91 -8.36 12.14 8.02
N VAL A 92 -7.92 10.91 8.25
CA VAL A 92 -6.58 10.62 8.79
C VAL A 92 -5.75 9.87 7.76
N LEU A 93 -4.58 10.40 7.41
CA LEU A 93 -3.55 9.69 6.66
C LEU A 93 -2.51 9.15 7.64
N VAL A 94 -2.40 7.83 7.74
CA VAL A 94 -1.36 7.15 8.54
C VAL A 94 -0.21 6.76 7.61
N LEU A 95 0.98 7.32 7.84
CA LEU A 95 2.23 6.83 7.23
C LEU A 95 2.74 5.66 8.06
N CYS A 96 2.77 4.47 7.49
CA CYS A 96 2.96 3.23 8.23
C CYS A 96 4.23 2.48 7.79
N GLY A 97 5.02 2.04 8.77
CA GLY A 97 6.21 1.21 8.56
C GLY A 97 7.34 1.57 9.52
N GLY A 98 7.73 0.65 10.40
CA GLY A 98 8.94 0.77 11.22
C GLY A 98 10.19 0.29 10.48
N ILE A 99 10.99 -0.57 11.10
CA ILE A 99 12.20 -1.17 10.49
C ILE A 99 11.96 -2.67 10.32
N GLY A 100 12.06 -3.15 9.08
CA GLY A 100 11.80 -4.54 8.71
C GLY A 100 12.57 -5.01 7.48
N HIS A 101 12.14 -6.13 6.90
CA HIS A 101 12.83 -6.76 5.77
C HIS A 101 12.86 -5.91 4.49
N SER A 102 11.92 -4.96 4.35
CA SER A 102 11.82 -4.08 3.19
C SER A 102 12.69 -2.84 3.30
N THR A 103 13.15 -2.49 4.50
CA THR A 103 13.83 -1.22 4.79
C THR A 103 15.12 -1.04 3.97
N PRO A 104 16.01 -2.04 3.82
CA PRO A 104 17.19 -1.88 2.97
C PRO A 104 16.85 -1.60 1.51
N PHE A 105 15.78 -2.20 0.99
CA PHE A 105 15.33 -1.96 -0.39
C PHE A 105 14.74 -0.55 -0.55
N LEU A 106 14.08 -0.02 0.48
CA LEU A 106 13.64 1.37 0.49
C LEU A 106 14.83 2.33 0.46
N TYR A 107 15.86 2.11 1.28
CA TYR A 107 17.05 2.95 1.28
C TYR A 107 17.78 2.91 -0.07
N GLU A 108 17.92 1.72 -0.66
CA GLU A 108 18.51 1.56 -1.99
C GLU A 108 17.68 2.29 -3.06
N ALA A 109 16.35 2.16 -3.02
CA ALA A 109 15.45 2.87 -3.93
C ALA A 109 15.61 4.39 -3.81
N ILE A 110 15.68 4.91 -2.58
CA ILE A 110 15.93 6.34 -2.33
C ILE A 110 17.27 6.75 -2.93
N SER A 111 18.34 6.03 -2.62
CA SER A 111 19.69 6.34 -3.10
C SER A 111 19.80 6.38 -4.62
N ASN A 112 19.05 5.54 -5.32
CA ASN A 112 19.05 5.47 -6.78
C ASN A 112 18.03 6.42 -7.43
N HIS A 113 17.18 7.08 -6.65
CA HIS A 113 16.12 7.93 -7.18
C HIS A 113 16.66 9.28 -7.65
N PRO A 114 16.32 9.75 -8.88
CA PRO A 114 16.87 11.00 -9.42
C PRO A 114 16.49 12.26 -8.63
N VAL A 115 15.35 12.21 -7.91
CA VAL A 115 14.84 13.33 -7.08
C VAL A 115 15.15 13.10 -5.59
N TYR A 116 14.70 11.99 -5.02
CA TYR A 116 14.86 11.67 -3.60
C TYR A 116 16.27 11.20 -3.20
N GLY A 117 17.19 10.96 -4.14
CA GLY A 117 18.57 10.52 -3.86
C GLY A 117 19.36 11.47 -2.95
N VAL A 118 18.96 12.74 -2.88
CA VAL A 118 19.52 13.71 -1.91
C VAL A 118 19.27 13.31 -0.44
N LEU A 119 18.34 12.39 -0.17
CA LEU A 119 18.06 11.85 1.16
C LEU A 119 18.91 10.63 1.52
N ALA A 120 19.76 10.11 0.62
CA ALA A 120 20.40 8.80 0.78
C ALA A 120 21.11 8.61 2.14
N ASP A 121 21.81 9.64 2.62
CA ASP A 121 22.47 9.64 3.93
C ASP A 121 21.48 9.88 5.07
N GLU A 122 20.48 10.74 4.86
CA GLU A 122 19.48 11.13 5.86
C GLU A 122 18.56 9.96 6.23
N VAL A 123 18.23 9.06 5.29
CA VAL A 123 17.31 7.93 5.55
C VAL A 123 17.94 6.80 6.36
N GLN A 124 19.26 6.73 6.47
CA GLN A 124 19.94 5.61 7.12
C GLN A 124 19.52 5.47 8.59
N GLY A 125 19.06 4.27 8.95
CA GLY A 125 18.61 3.95 10.31
C GLY A 125 17.23 4.50 10.69
N LYS A 126 16.50 5.14 9.77
CA LYS A 126 15.14 5.62 10.01
C LYS A 126 14.08 4.54 9.73
N ALA A 127 13.00 4.57 10.47
CA ALA A 127 11.80 3.80 10.10
C ALA A 127 11.30 4.18 8.70
N GLU A 128 10.69 3.22 7.99
CA GLU A 128 10.22 3.40 6.62
C GLU A 128 9.17 4.54 6.51
N SER A 129 8.30 4.68 7.50
CA SER A 129 7.32 5.78 7.58
C SER A 129 7.96 7.15 7.80
N ARG A 130 9.14 7.20 8.46
CA ARG A 130 9.93 8.43 8.61
C ARG A 130 10.62 8.82 7.31
N VAL A 131 10.95 7.85 6.46
CA VAL A 131 11.38 8.14 5.08
C VAL A 131 10.23 8.76 4.28
N LEU A 132 9.02 8.19 4.38
CA LEU A 132 7.83 8.77 3.76
C LEU A 132 7.55 10.20 4.27
N GLN A 133 7.68 10.44 5.57
CA GLN A 133 7.55 11.77 6.17
C GLN A 133 8.49 12.79 5.51
N LEU A 134 9.78 12.43 5.34
CA LEU A 134 10.75 13.32 4.68
C LEU A 134 10.33 13.69 3.26
N ILE A 135 9.78 12.71 2.51
CA ILE A 135 9.27 12.95 1.16
C ILE A 135 8.05 13.89 1.20
N ALA A 136 7.08 13.58 2.06
CA ALA A 136 5.83 14.31 2.22
C ALA A 136 6.07 15.79 2.55
N GLU A 137 6.95 16.07 3.50
CA GLU A 137 7.22 17.42 3.98
C GLU A 137 8.06 18.23 2.98
N ARG A 138 9.12 17.63 2.42
CA ARG A 138 10.10 18.36 1.60
C ARG A 138 9.63 18.60 0.16
N TRP A 139 8.80 17.73 -0.42
CA TRP A 139 8.33 17.89 -1.81
C TRP A 139 6.84 18.21 -1.94
N TYR A 140 6.02 17.84 -0.96
CA TYR A 140 4.56 17.91 -1.09
C TYR A 140 3.89 18.87 -0.10
N GLY A 141 4.66 19.49 0.81
CA GLY A 141 4.13 20.42 1.82
C GLY A 141 3.12 19.78 2.77
N VAL A 142 3.17 18.46 2.92
CA VAL A 142 2.28 17.69 3.79
C VAL A 142 2.90 17.65 5.18
N GLN A 143 2.28 18.35 6.14
CA GLN A 143 2.73 18.37 7.52
C GLN A 143 2.30 17.09 8.25
N THR A 144 3.24 16.44 8.92
CA THR A 144 2.97 15.25 9.73
C THR A 144 3.02 15.56 11.22
N HIS A 145 2.35 14.73 12.02
CA HIS A 145 2.29 14.85 13.47
C HIS A 145 2.64 13.52 14.14
N ASP A 146 3.41 13.60 15.22
CA ASP A 146 3.59 12.47 16.12
C ASP A 146 2.37 12.31 17.02
N VAL A 147 1.95 11.06 17.24
CA VAL A 147 0.83 10.76 18.15
C VAL A 147 1.15 11.18 19.59
N GLY A 148 0.12 11.55 20.34
CA GLY A 148 0.22 11.92 21.76
C GLY A 148 0.17 13.43 22.04
N THR A 149 0.01 14.27 21.03
CA THR A 149 -0.29 15.70 21.19
C THR A 149 -1.75 16.00 20.89
N VAL A 150 -2.26 17.16 21.36
CA VAL A 150 -3.65 17.57 21.09
C VAL A 150 -3.88 17.81 19.59
N GLU A 151 -2.87 18.33 18.89
CA GLU A 151 -2.93 18.58 17.45
C GLU A 151 -3.10 17.27 16.65
N ALA A 152 -2.48 16.19 17.15
CA ALA A 152 -2.51 14.85 16.57
C ALA A 152 -3.76 14.02 16.96
N THR A 153 -4.86 14.67 17.32
CA THR A 153 -6.13 14.00 17.68
C THR A 153 -7.32 14.58 16.93
N ILE A 154 -8.27 13.74 16.54
CA ILE A 154 -9.58 14.18 16.04
C ILE A 154 -10.46 14.49 17.23
N GLN A 155 -10.82 15.77 17.41
CA GLN A 155 -11.66 16.22 18.51
C GLN A 155 -13.15 16.07 18.16
N PRO A 156 -14.05 15.92 19.16
CA PRO A 156 -15.49 15.72 18.93
C PRO A 156 -16.19 16.83 18.12
N ASN A 157 -15.61 18.04 18.08
CA ASN A 157 -16.15 19.19 17.36
C ASN A 157 -15.36 19.53 16.08
N ASP A 158 -14.32 18.74 15.75
CA ASP A 158 -13.58 18.95 14.51
C ASP A 158 -14.49 18.68 13.31
N THR A 159 -14.32 19.43 12.23
CA THR A 159 -15.00 19.15 10.96
C THR A 159 -14.04 19.49 9.83
N ASN A 160 -14.01 18.67 8.78
CA ASN A 160 -13.08 18.85 7.66
C ASN A 160 -11.60 18.80 8.08
N LYS A 161 -11.27 18.13 9.20
CA LYS A 161 -9.89 18.01 9.64
C LYS A 161 -9.16 16.96 8.80
N PHE A 162 -8.02 17.34 8.23
CA PHE A 162 -7.10 16.43 7.57
C PHE A 162 -5.85 16.28 8.45
N LEU A 163 -5.70 15.11 9.06
CA LEU A 163 -4.60 14.81 9.96
C LEU A 163 -3.64 13.81 9.30
N VAL A 164 -2.34 14.09 9.32
CA VAL A 164 -1.31 13.13 8.88
C VAL A 164 -0.48 12.72 10.08
N VAL A 165 -0.41 11.42 10.35
CA VAL A 165 0.32 10.86 11.50
C VAL A 165 1.26 9.75 11.08
N VAL A 166 2.27 9.51 11.91
CA VAL A 166 3.32 8.53 11.63
C VAL A 166 3.23 7.33 12.59
N GLU A 167 3.28 6.13 12.02
CA GLU A 167 3.46 4.86 12.70
C GLU A 167 4.84 4.30 12.33
N ASP A 168 5.78 4.27 13.29
CA ASP A 168 7.19 3.93 13.06
C ASP A 168 7.72 2.72 13.87
N ARG A 169 6.81 1.89 14.40
CA ARG A 169 7.14 0.76 15.30
C ARG A 169 7.00 -0.61 14.64
N SER A 170 6.17 -0.73 13.61
CA SER A 170 5.89 -1.99 12.94
C SER A 170 7.15 -2.61 12.30
N THR A 171 7.34 -3.92 12.45
CA THR A 171 8.53 -4.63 11.90
C THR A 171 8.19 -5.53 10.71
N ASN A 172 6.91 -5.67 10.41
CA ASN A 172 6.38 -6.51 9.33
C ASN A 172 4.94 -6.10 9.01
N CYS A 173 4.40 -6.59 7.88
CA CYS A 173 3.05 -6.28 7.41
C CYS A 173 1.92 -6.63 8.41
N GLY A 174 2.09 -7.66 9.24
CA GLY A 174 1.19 -7.95 10.36
C GLY A 174 1.17 -6.82 11.40
N GLY A 175 2.37 -6.38 11.78
CA GLY A 175 2.58 -5.23 12.64
C GLY A 175 2.01 -3.93 12.07
N ASN A 176 2.12 -3.70 10.76
CA ASN A 176 1.59 -2.49 10.11
C ASN A 176 0.10 -2.28 10.44
N ALA A 177 -0.72 -3.33 10.36
CA ALA A 177 -2.14 -3.24 10.64
C ALA A 177 -2.43 -2.96 12.12
N ALA A 178 -1.81 -3.73 13.02
CA ALA A 178 -2.03 -3.61 14.46
C ALA A 178 -1.51 -2.27 15.01
N GLU A 179 -0.32 -1.83 14.60
CA GLU A 179 0.24 -0.54 15.04
C GLU A 179 -0.51 0.65 14.43
N SER A 180 -0.95 0.57 13.17
CA SER A 180 -1.78 1.63 12.57
C SER A 180 -3.10 1.80 13.32
N LYS A 181 -3.73 0.69 13.74
CA LYS A 181 -4.92 0.73 14.59
C LYS A 181 -4.65 1.43 15.92
N ARG A 182 -3.55 1.08 16.61
CA ARG A 182 -3.16 1.77 17.87
C ARG A 182 -2.87 3.26 17.68
N VAL A 183 -2.26 3.63 16.56
CA VAL A 183 -2.03 5.04 16.19
C VAL A 183 -3.36 5.76 15.99
N LEU A 184 -4.33 5.15 15.30
CA LEU A 184 -5.66 5.72 15.12
C LEU A 184 -6.41 5.89 16.46
N GLU A 185 -6.36 4.88 17.34
CA GLU A 185 -6.93 4.96 18.69
C GLU A 185 -6.30 6.09 19.51
N ALA A 186 -4.97 6.24 19.44
CA ALA A 186 -4.25 7.35 20.08
C ALA A 186 -4.63 8.73 19.50
N CYS A 187 -5.13 8.76 18.25
CA CYS A 187 -5.70 9.96 17.63
C CYS A 187 -7.18 10.18 17.99
N GLY A 188 -7.80 9.32 18.79
CA GLY A 188 -9.24 9.37 19.11
C GLY A 188 -10.15 8.70 18.07
N VAL A 189 -9.59 7.93 17.14
CA VAL A 189 -10.33 7.26 16.05
C VAL A 189 -10.44 5.75 16.34
N TYR A 190 -11.44 5.38 17.13
CA TYR A 190 -11.70 3.98 17.52
C TYR A 190 -12.54 3.21 16.49
N CYS A 191 -13.49 3.89 15.86
CA CYS A 191 -14.44 3.30 14.91
C CYS A 191 -14.38 4.06 13.57
N PRO A 192 -13.29 3.89 12.77
CA PRO A 192 -13.25 4.49 11.45
C PRO A 192 -14.40 3.95 10.60
N ARG A 193 -14.98 4.80 9.75
CA ARG A 193 -16.02 4.37 8.80
C ARG A 193 -15.44 3.57 7.65
N SER A 194 -14.26 4.00 7.20
CA SER A 194 -13.56 3.40 6.07
C SER A 194 -12.06 3.43 6.29
N ILE A 195 -11.38 2.46 5.67
CA ILE A 195 -9.92 2.40 5.62
C ILE A 195 -9.50 2.09 4.19
N VAL A 196 -8.86 3.06 3.54
CA VAL A 196 -8.21 2.88 2.25
C VAL A 196 -6.75 2.50 2.48
N ILE A 197 -6.33 1.38 1.92
CA ILE A 197 -5.01 0.81 2.14
C ILE A 197 -4.18 1.03 0.88
N VAL A 198 -3.11 1.80 1.01
CA VAL A 198 -2.07 1.97 -0.02
C VAL A 198 -0.86 1.17 0.38
N GLN A 199 -0.45 0.26 -0.49
CA GLN A 199 0.68 -0.62 -0.28
C GLN A 199 1.31 -0.97 -1.62
N ASP A 200 2.58 -1.40 -1.57
CA ASP A 200 3.23 -2.16 -2.63
C ASP A 200 2.24 -3.12 -3.33
N PRO A 201 2.04 -3.00 -4.66
CA PRO A 201 1.09 -3.84 -5.39
C PRO A 201 1.26 -5.35 -5.16
N THR A 202 2.49 -5.83 -4.94
CA THR A 202 2.73 -7.26 -4.69
C THR A 202 2.22 -7.73 -3.33
N MET A 203 2.09 -6.84 -2.36
CA MET A 203 1.69 -7.14 -0.97
C MET A 203 0.31 -6.57 -0.59
N SER A 204 -0.36 -5.90 -1.53
CA SER A 204 -1.63 -5.18 -1.31
C SER A 204 -2.72 -6.10 -0.78
N ARG A 205 -3.04 -7.20 -1.47
CA ARG A 205 -4.07 -8.17 -1.03
C ARG A 205 -3.81 -8.70 0.38
N ARG A 206 -2.58 -9.10 0.68
CA ARG A 206 -2.23 -9.62 2.00
C ARG A 206 -2.39 -8.55 3.07
N THR A 207 -2.00 -7.30 2.79
CA THR A 207 -2.16 -6.19 3.72
C THR A 207 -3.63 -5.92 4.02
N VAL A 208 -4.50 -5.91 3.00
CA VAL A 208 -5.97 -5.79 3.21
C VAL A 208 -6.48 -6.91 4.12
N ALA A 209 -6.10 -8.17 3.86
CA ALA A 209 -6.51 -9.30 4.67
C ALA A 209 -5.99 -9.25 6.12
N THR A 210 -4.79 -8.69 6.34
CA THR A 210 -4.26 -8.40 7.68
C THR A 210 -5.09 -7.33 8.39
N PHE A 211 -5.45 -6.24 7.71
CA PHE A 211 -6.28 -5.19 8.29
C PHE A 211 -7.66 -5.72 8.67
N GLN A 212 -8.28 -6.53 7.80
CA GLN A 212 -9.54 -7.20 8.10
C GLN A 212 -9.41 -8.05 9.38
N ARG A 213 -8.33 -8.82 9.52
CA ARG A 213 -8.06 -9.64 10.71
C ARG A 213 -7.86 -8.80 11.98
N ALA A 214 -7.23 -7.62 11.88
CA ALA A 214 -6.97 -6.72 13.01
C ALA A 214 -8.21 -5.99 13.54
N TYR A 215 -9.27 -5.90 12.72
CA TYR A 215 -10.56 -5.33 13.11
C TYR A 215 -11.62 -6.39 13.40
N ASP A 216 -11.32 -7.68 13.15
CA ASP A 216 -12.23 -8.78 13.43
C ASP A 216 -12.45 -8.94 14.95
N GLY A 217 -13.71 -9.00 15.39
CA GLY A 217 -14.11 -9.33 16.76
C GLY A 217 -14.17 -8.21 17.80
N GLU A 218 -13.95 -6.93 17.45
CA GLU A 218 -13.90 -5.83 18.43
C GLU A 218 -15.04 -4.79 18.34
N SER A 219 -15.80 -4.75 17.24
CA SER A 219 -16.93 -3.82 17.05
C SER A 219 -18.08 -4.51 16.30
N ASP A 220 -19.32 -4.14 16.61
CA ASP A 220 -20.51 -4.60 15.88
C ASP A 220 -20.52 -4.12 14.41
N VAL A 221 -19.70 -3.11 14.08
CA VAL A 221 -19.58 -2.55 12.73
C VAL A 221 -18.10 -2.46 12.32
N LEU A 222 -17.75 -3.20 11.26
CA LEU A 222 -16.42 -3.15 10.65
C LEU A 222 -16.30 -1.95 9.70
N PRO A 223 -15.13 -1.28 9.63
CA PRO A 223 -14.87 -0.27 8.61
C PRO A 223 -14.97 -0.86 7.20
N GLN A 224 -15.46 -0.06 6.25
CA GLN A 224 -15.36 -0.41 4.84
C GLN A 224 -13.91 -0.29 4.38
N MET A 225 -13.28 -1.43 4.04
CA MET A 225 -11.88 -1.46 3.60
C MET A 225 -11.78 -1.55 2.08
N LYS A 226 -10.86 -0.78 1.49
CA LYS A 226 -10.55 -0.80 0.05
C LYS A 226 -9.06 -0.71 -0.20
N SER A 227 -8.54 -1.44 -1.19
CA SER A 227 -7.15 -1.28 -1.64
C SER A 227 -7.01 -0.27 -2.77
N TRP A 228 -5.99 0.58 -2.64
CA TRP A 228 -5.54 1.54 -3.64
C TRP A 228 -4.02 1.38 -3.84
N PRO A 229 -3.56 0.37 -4.59
CA PRO A 229 -2.12 0.14 -4.83
C PRO A 229 -1.48 1.16 -5.79
N THR A 230 -2.26 2.16 -6.24
CA THR A 230 -1.95 3.21 -7.24
C THR A 230 -1.72 2.72 -8.68
N PHE A 231 -1.37 1.45 -8.88
CA PHE A 231 -1.35 0.78 -10.18
C PHE A 231 -1.28 -0.74 -10.04
N THR A 232 -1.52 -1.45 -11.14
CA THR A 232 -1.30 -2.90 -11.26
C THR A 232 -0.12 -3.16 -12.22
N PRO A 233 1.04 -3.65 -11.73
CA PRO A 233 2.20 -3.89 -12.59
C PRO A 233 1.90 -4.96 -13.64
N LYS A 234 2.35 -4.73 -14.86
CA LYS A 234 2.30 -5.72 -15.95
C LYS A 234 3.68 -5.90 -16.54
N VAL A 235 3.94 -7.07 -17.09
CA VAL A 235 5.16 -7.37 -17.84
C VAL A 235 4.81 -7.85 -19.24
N LYS A 236 5.72 -7.58 -20.18
CA LYS A 236 5.70 -8.10 -21.54
C LYS A 236 7.07 -8.67 -21.90
N PHE A 237 7.08 -9.50 -22.94
CA PHE A 237 8.32 -9.98 -23.53
C PHE A 237 8.89 -8.95 -24.51
N ILE A 238 10.21 -8.81 -24.48
CA ILE A 238 10.95 -8.16 -25.56
C ILE A 238 11.71 -9.22 -26.35
N ASP A 239 11.47 -9.27 -27.65
CA ASP A 239 12.23 -10.14 -28.54
C ASP A 239 13.56 -9.47 -28.89
N ASN A 240 14.59 -9.74 -28.07
CA ASN A 240 15.96 -9.28 -28.36
C ASN A 240 16.74 -10.29 -29.22
N SER A 241 16.07 -11.14 -30.00
CA SER A 241 16.75 -12.21 -30.76
C SER A 241 17.48 -11.71 -32.02
N LYS A 242 18.72 -11.27 -31.81
CA LYS A 242 19.83 -11.72 -32.67
C LYS A 242 20.74 -12.64 -31.86
N GLY A 243 20.33 -13.90 -31.76
CA GLY A 243 21.17 -15.05 -31.40
C GLY A 243 21.70 -15.07 -29.97
N LEU A 244 21.16 -15.97 -29.14
CA LEU A 244 21.92 -16.78 -28.16
C LEU A 244 20.94 -17.78 -27.50
N VAL A 245 21.36 -19.04 -27.55
CA VAL A 245 20.70 -20.24 -27.03
C VAL A 245 20.91 -20.28 -25.51
N ASP A 246 19.89 -20.69 -24.75
CA ASP A 246 19.82 -20.75 -23.27
C ASP A 246 19.93 -19.39 -22.53
N LYS A 247 18.86 -18.59 -22.56
CA LYS A 247 18.79 -17.38 -21.73
C LYS A 247 17.70 -17.44 -20.68
N ASP A 248 18.07 -16.91 -19.51
CA ASP A 248 17.21 -16.61 -18.38
C ASP A 248 15.89 -15.94 -18.86
N VAL A 249 14.75 -16.58 -18.60
CA VAL A 249 13.40 -16.06 -18.91
C VAL A 249 13.21 -14.68 -18.30
N MET A 250 13.79 -14.41 -17.13
CA MET A 250 13.67 -13.12 -16.46
C MET A 250 14.37 -12.00 -17.20
N ALA A 251 15.45 -12.29 -17.93
CA ALA A 251 16.19 -11.29 -18.72
C ALA A 251 15.45 -10.84 -19.99
N GLN A 252 14.37 -11.54 -20.37
CA GLN A 252 13.56 -11.25 -21.57
C GLN A 252 12.23 -10.56 -21.23
N LEU A 253 11.98 -10.33 -19.94
CA LEU A 253 10.79 -9.64 -19.46
C LEU A 253 11.15 -8.19 -19.16
N VAL A 254 10.22 -7.30 -19.47
CA VAL A 254 10.25 -5.90 -19.06
C VAL A 254 8.88 -5.51 -18.53
N PHE A 255 8.83 -4.50 -17.66
CA PHE A 255 7.55 -3.92 -17.29
C PHE A 255 6.89 -3.31 -18.52
N ASP A 256 5.59 -3.56 -18.64
CA ASP A 256 4.74 -2.94 -19.63
C ASP A 256 4.25 -1.60 -19.06
N ASP A 257 5.07 -0.56 -19.23
CA ASP A 257 4.83 0.80 -18.75
C ASP A 257 4.03 1.64 -19.76
N GLU A 258 3.55 1.05 -20.86
CA GLU A 258 2.70 1.71 -21.84
C GLU A 258 1.38 2.13 -21.17
N GLY A 259 1.24 3.43 -20.90
CA GLY A 259 0.06 4.00 -20.23
C GLY A 259 0.21 4.23 -18.73
N CYS A 260 1.35 3.88 -18.12
CA CYS A 260 1.65 4.33 -16.76
C CYS A 260 2.04 5.82 -16.79
N ALA A 261 1.21 6.69 -16.22
CA ALA A 261 1.47 8.13 -16.13
C ALA A 261 2.81 8.44 -15.40
N HIS A 262 3.23 7.53 -14.54
CA HIS A 262 4.48 7.58 -13.79
C HIS A 262 5.50 6.73 -14.53
N LYS A 263 6.11 7.27 -15.60
CA LYS A 263 7.26 6.61 -16.21
C LYS A 263 8.37 6.50 -15.18
N THR A 264 8.77 5.26 -14.95
CA THR A 264 9.59 4.81 -13.84
C THR A 264 11.04 5.19 -14.06
N SER A 265 11.36 6.47 -13.87
CA SER A 265 12.73 6.92 -13.72
C SER A 265 13.25 6.51 -12.32
N GLY A 266 13.46 5.21 -12.11
CA GLY A 266 14.28 4.69 -11.00
C GLY A 266 13.57 4.12 -9.76
N GLY A 267 12.30 3.72 -9.84
CA GLY A 267 11.52 3.33 -8.64
C GLY A 267 10.77 2.00 -8.67
N MET A 268 10.96 1.12 -9.67
CA MET A 268 10.36 -0.23 -9.67
C MET A 268 11.36 -1.28 -9.23
N TRP A 269 10.85 -2.44 -8.80
CA TRP A 269 11.69 -3.62 -8.56
C TRP A 269 12.44 -4.02 -9.83
N SER A 270 13.56 -4.72 -9.68
CA SER A 270 14.03 -5.56 -10.78
C SER A 270 12.99 -6.64 -11.09
N ILE A 271 12.93 -7.11 -12.34
CA ILE A 271 12.01 -8.20 -12.73
C ILE A 271 12.18 -9.42 -11.83
N ARG A 272 13.43 -9.76 -11.47
CA ARG A 272 13.72 -10.89 -10.58
C ARG A 272 13.09 -10.69 -9.21
N ARG A 273 13.32 -9.51 -8.59
CA ARG A 273 12.73 -9.18 -7.29
C ARG A 273 11.20 -9.16 -7.35
N PHE A 274 10.62 -8.63 -8.42
CA PHE A 274 9.18 -8.61 -8.62
C PHE A 274 8.62 -10.04 -8.65
N VAL A 275 9.20 -10.94 -9.44
CA VAL A 275 8.76 -12.34 -9.50
C VAL A 275 8.96 -13.05 -8.16
N ASP A 276 10.07 -12.83 -7.46
CA ASP A 276 10.31 -13.41 -6.13
C ASP A 276 9.23 -12.98 -5.12
N LEU A 277 8.79 -11.71 -5.17
CA LEU A 277 7.69 -11.21 -4.34
C LEU A 277 6.39 -11.91 -4.68
N LEU A 278 5.99 -11.96 -5.96
CA LEU A 278 4.76 -12.65 -6.39
C LEU A 278 4.76 -14.12 -5.96
N MET A 279 5.88 -14.82 -6.18
CA MET A 279 6.04 -16.23 -5.85
C MET A 279 6.00 -16.49 -4.34
N GLY A 280 6.49 -15.55 -3.52
CA GLY A 280 6.46 -15.64 -2.07
C GLY A 280 5.11 -15.29 -1.44
N GLU A 281 4.30 -14.45 -2.10
CA GLU A 281 3.01 -13.99 -1.57
C GLU A 281 1.88 -15.01 -1.72
N ILE A 282 1.83 -15.75 -2.84
CA ILE A 282 0.76 -16.74 -3.05
C ILE A 282 0.74 -17.83 -1.97
N PRO A 283 1.87 -18.48 -1.60
CA PRO A 283 1.86 -19.47 -0.51
C PRO A 283 1.46 -18.87 0.84
N ARG A 284 1.79 -17.60 1.11
CA ARG A 284 1.37 -16.93 2.35
C ARG A 284 -0.14 -16.73 2.37
N LEU A 285 -0.78 -16.49 1.23
CA LEU A 285 -2.23 -16.27 1.16
C LEU A 285 -3.05 -17.56 1.15
N ARG A 286 -2.43 -18.73 0.91
CA ARG A 286 -3.14 -20.01 0.98
C ARG A 286 -3.68 -20.22 2.40
N ASP A 287 -4.93 -20.67 2.49
CA ASP A 287 -5.51 -21.07 3.76
C ASP A 287 -5.35 -22.58 3.95
N ASP A 288 -4.12 -22.97 4.23
CA ASP A 288 -3.68 -24.33 4.55
C ASP A 288 -2.78 -24.31 5.80
N GLY A 289 -2.19 -25.46 6.16
CA GLY A 289 -1.38 -25.57 7.39
C GLY A 289 -0.11 -24.70 7.42
N GLU A 290 0.37 -24.20 6.28
CA GLU A 290 1.63 -23.43 6.19
C GLU A 290 1.40 -21.94 5.87
N GLY A 291 0.26 -21.62 5.28
CA GLY A 291 -0.13 -20.27 4.93
C GLY A 291 -0.59 -19.42 6.11
N TYR A 292 -0.96 -18.17 5.83
CA TYR A 292 -1.22 -17.16 6.87
C TYR A 292 -2.70 -17.10 7.26
N GLY A 293 -3.58 -17.83 6.56
CA GLY A 293 -5.00 -17.91 6.89
C GLY A 293 -5.30 -18.67 8.18
N PRO A 294 -6.58 -18.74 8.58
CA PRO A 294 -7.02 -19.39 9.82
C PRO A 294 -6.64 -20.86 9.99
N LYS A 295 -6.42 -21.61 8.89
CA LYS A 295 -5.98 -23.02 8.95
C LYS A 295 -4.48 -23.19 9.17
N GLY A 296 -3.71 -22.10 9.07
CA GLY A 296 -2.27 -22.09 9.24
C GLY A 296 -1.88 -21.18 10.40
N LYS A 297 -1.28 -20.03 10.07
CA LYS A 297 -0.72 -19.10 11.07
C LYS A 297 -1.73 -18.11 11.66
N ASP A 298 -2.94 -18.02 11.10
CA ASP A 298 -4.01 -17.12 11.57
C ASP A 298 -3.59 -15.64 11.68
N PHE A 299 -2.75 -15.19 10.74
CA PHE A 299 -2.30 -13.80 10.65
C PHE A 299 -3.18 -12.94 9.74
N VAL A 300 -3.91 -13.56 8.82
CA VAL A 300 -4.85 -12.91 7.91
C VAL A 300 -6.18 -13.66 7.91
N VAL A 301 -7.26 -12.99 7.51
CA VAL A 301 -8.53 -13.68 7.24
C VAL A 301 -8.39 -14.67 6.08
N HIS A 302 -9.35 -15.58 5.94
CA HIS A 302 -9.40 -16.47 4.78
C HIS A 302 -9.38 -15.67 3.46
N VAL A 303 -8.57 -16.13 2.50
CA VAL A 303 -8.50 -15.56 1.15
C VAL A 303 -8.78 -16.66 0.13
N ASP A 304 -9.82 -16.47 -0.67
CA ASP A 304 -10.12 -17.34 -1.80
C ASP A 304 -9.06 -17.16 -2.90
N ILE A 305 -8.36 -18.23 -3.24
CA ILE A 305 -7.39 -18.27 -4.35
C ILE A 305 -8.02 -18.99 -5.55
N PRO A 306 -8.29 -18.29 -6.66
CA PRO A 306 -8.84 -18.91 -7.87
C PRO A 306 -7.91 -19.95 -8.49
N GLU A 307 -8.47 -20.98 -9.13
CA GLU A 307 -7.71 -22.03 -9.82
C GLU A 307 -6.72 -21.46 -10.87
N SER A 308 -7.10 -20.36 -11.54
CA SER A 308 -6.23 -19.68 -12.50
C SER A 308 -4.96 -19.09 -11.87
N VAL A 309 -5.05 -18.62 -10.62
CA VAL A 309 -3.91 -18.10 -9.84
C VAL A 309 -3.01 -19.26 -9.43
N ASP A 310 -3.59 -20.37 -8.99
CA ASP A 310 -2.84 -21.59 -8.65
C ASP A 310 -2.10 -22.18 -9.85
N ALA A 311 -2.77 -22.29 -10.99
CA ALA A 311 -2.17 -22.74 -12.24
C ALA A 311 -1.03 -21.80 -12.68
N ALA A 312 -1.23 -20.48 -12.57
CA ALA A 312 -0.19 -19.50 -12.90
C ALA A 312 1.03 -19.61 -11.97
N TRP A 313 0.82 -19.76 -10.66
CA TRP A 313 1.89 -19.94 -9.68
C TRP A 313 2.66 -21.25 -9.91
N ALA A 314 1.96 -22.37 -10.11
CA ALA A 314 2.59 -23.68 -10.33
C ALA A 314 3.46 -23.68 -11.60
N MET A 315 2.98 -23.02 -12.66
CA MET A 315 3.72 -22.89 -13.90
C MET A 315 5.01 -22.07 -13.70
N LEU A 316 4.93 -20.91 -13.02
CA LEU A 316 6.12 -20.11 -12.68
C LEU A 316 7.08 -20.85 -11.76
N TYR A 317 6.58 -21.57 -10.75
CA TYR A 317 7.40 -22.39 -9.86
C TYR A 317 8.22 -23.42 -10.64
N SER A 318 7.60 -24.10 -11.62
CA SER A 318 8.31 -25.03 -12.48
C SER A 318 9.37 -24.34 -13.35
N LEU A 319 9.16 -23.12 -13.79
CA LEU A 319 10.12 -22.38 -14.61
C LEU A 319 11.33 -21.92 -13.79
N VAL A 320 11.09 -21.31 -12.63
CA VAL A 320 12.16 -20.82 -11.73
C VAL A 320 12.96 -22.00 -11.16
N GLY A 321 12.28 -23.08 -10.77
CA GLY A 321 12.94 -24.30 -10.27
C GLY A 321 13.86 -24.97 -11.30
N LYS A 322 13.52 -24.89 -12.60
CA LYS A 322 14.40 -25.39 -13.69
C LYS A 322 15.66 -24.54 -13.85
N GLN A 323 15.55 -23.22 -13.73
CA GLN A 323 16.70 -22.31 -13.85
C GLN A 323 17.66 -22.39 -12.66
N SER A 324 17.19 -22.76 -11.46
CA SER A 324 18.07 -22.96 -10.30
C SER A 324 18.94 -24.24 -10.38
N ARG A 325 18.63 -25.14 -11.33
CA ARG A 325 19.27 -26.46 -11.49
C ARG A 325 20.14 -26.57 -12.75
N SER A 326 20.15 -25.54 -13.60
CA SER A 326 20.97 -25.40 -14.81
C SER A 326 22.14 -24.47 -14.55
#